data_AF-A0AA97PMJ5-F1
#
_entry.id   AF-A0AA97PMJ5-F1
#
_cell.length_a   1.000
_cell.length_b   1.000
_cell.length_c   1.000
_cell.angle_alpha   90.00
_cell.angle_beta   90.00
_cell.angle_gamma   90.00
#
_symmetry.space_group_name_H-M   'P 1'
#
loop_
_entity.id
_entity.type
_entity.pdbx_description
1 polymer ?
#
loop_
_entity_poly.entity_id
_entity_poly.type
_entity_poly.pdbx_seq_one_letter_code
_entity_poly.pdbx_strand_id
1 'polypeptide(L)'
;MSLVAAKKSLVALLCRSEGPNNNDNNTNSSSPSTLSPFSSAATAGEQEPLLGGGRRRPAEDDDLESQTSSHTLGSTDSQASTASSSSRRISARIISDATIGLSDGLTVPFALTAGLSALDDTRIVIYGGLAELIAGAISMGLGGYLGAKSEIASYQETLSQTTHMINTDPEATLEAVRAVFAPYDVPKPTVDALAAHISTAPDSKLLPDFLMHFHHREPEPESSRALVSGLTIALGYFLGGLLPLLPYVIVSGPEDLHRAWSISVAVMAVALFSFGYAKTCFVTGWAGQRCVRKGLVGAVQMVVVGGAAAAAAMMLVKLFNPMAEAGGGGPLTGAAA
;
A
#
# COMPACT_ATOMS: atom_id res chain seq x y z
N MET A 1 20.26 24.27 1.97
CA MET A 1 18.80 24.51 2.11
C MET A 1 18.09 23.16 2.08
N SER A 2 17.09 22.91 2.93
CA SER A 2 16.46 21.58 3.07
C SER A 2 15.50 21.26 1.92
N LEU A 3 15.39 19.97 1.57
CA LEU A 3 14.43 19.43 0.61
C LEU A 3 12.97 19.81 0.95
N VAL A 4 12.67 19.98 2.24
CA VAL A 4 11.36 20.44 2.75
C VAL A 4 11.01 21.85 2.23
N ALA A 5 12.01 22.74 2.12
CA ALA A 5 11.80 24.09 1.59
C ALA A 5 11.51 24.06 0.08
N ALA A 6 12.21 23.19 -0.67
CA ALA A 6 11.93 22.98 -2.09
C ALA A 6 10.50 22.42 -2.30
N LYS A 7 10.08 21.43 -1.50
CA LYS A 7 8.72 20.86 -1.57
C LYS A 7 7.63 21.90 -1.26
N LYS A 8 7.82 22.72 -0.21
CA LYS A 8 6.88 23.82 0.12
C LYS A 8 6.84 24.90 -0.98
N SER A 9 7.98 25.26 -1.56
CA SER A 9 8.06 26.25 -2.64
C SER A 9 7.39 25.76 -3.93
N LEU A 10 7.56 24.48 -4.30
CA LEU A 10 6.92 23.88 -5.47
C LEU A 10 5.39 23.87 -5.34
N VAL A 11 4.86 23.50 -4.17
CA VAL A 11 3.39 23.54 -3.91
C VAL A 11 2.87 24.98 -3.97
N ALA A 12 3.59 25.94 -3.39
CA ALA A 12 3.20 27.36 -3.45
C ALA A 12 3.21 27.95 -4.87
N LEU A 13 4.08 27.45 -5.76
CA LEU A 13 4.10 27.82 -7.18
C LEU A 13 2.92 27.21 -7.95
N LEU A 14 2.60 25.93 -7.71
CA LEU A 14 1.48 25.24 -8.36
C LEU A 14 0.13 25.89 -7.98
N CYS A 15 -0.11 26.13 -6.69
CA CYS A 15 -1.33 26.80 -6.22
C CYS A 15 -1.46 28.27 -6.67
N ARG A 16 -0.41 28.88 -7.24
CA ARG A 16 -0.47 30.24 -7.80
C ARG A 16 -0.83 30.28 -9.29
N SER A 17 -0.95 29.12 -9.95
CA SER A 17 -1.27 29.04 -11.39
C SER A 17 -2.79 29.06 -11.69
N GLU A 18 -3.65 28.86 -10.70
CA GLU A 18 -5.11 28.90 -10.85
C GLU A 18 -5.67 30.28 -10.47
N GLY A 19 -5.51 31.24 -11.38
CA GLY A 19 -6.22 32.52 -11.33
C GLY A 19 -7.69 32.36 -11.75
N PRO A 20 -8.64 33.11 -11.18
CA PRO A 20 -10.07 32.97 -11.49
C PRO A 20 -10.37 33.40 -12.92
N ASN A 21 -10.99 32.49 -13.69
CA ASN A 21 -11.37 32.74 -15.07
C ASN A 21 -12.72 33.47 -15.12
N ASN A 22 -12.69 34.80 -15.26
CA ASN A 22 -13.87 35.65 -15.12
C ASN A 22 -14.74 35.64 -16.39
N ASN A 23 -15.99 35.17 -16.28
CA ASN A 23 -16.90 35.03 -17.41
C ASN A 23 -18.33 35.47 -17.01
N ASP A 24 -18.51 36.78 -16.84
CA ASP A 24 -19.82 37.39 -16.56
C ASP A 24 -20.75 37.30 -17.77
N ASN A 25 -21.92 36.66 -17.62
CA ASN A 25 -23.02 36.78 -18.59
C ASN A 25 -24.41 36.72 -17.92
N ASN A 26 -24.70 37.81 -17.23
CA ASN A 26 -26.00 38.42 -16.96
C ASN A 26 -27.27 37.72 -17.54
N THR A 27 -28.24 37.39 -16.68
CA THR A 27 -29.66 37.67 -17.00
C THR A 27 -30.56 37.75 -15.75
N ASN A 28 -31.34 38.84 -15.69
CA ASN A 28 -32.50 39.15 -14.83
C ASN A 28 -33.23 37.94 -14.16
N SER A 29 -33.81 38.07 -12.95
CA SER A 29 -34.74 39.16 -12.59
C SER A 29 -35.17 39.17 -11.10
N SER A 30 -35.90 40.23 -10.73
CA SER A 30 -36.88 40.31 -9.62
C SER A 30 -36.33 40.47 -8.19
N SER A 31 -36.98 41.33 -7.40
CA SER A 31 -36.55 41.77 -6.06
C SER A 31 -37.73 41.63 -5.04
N PRO A 32 -37.79 42.28 -3.85
CA PRO A 32 -37.80 41.47 -2.62
C PRO A 32 -38.95 41.76 -1.62
N SER A 33 -39.27 40.78 -0.76
CA SER A 33 -39.96 41.00 0.53
C SER A 33 -40.06 39.71 1.37
N THR A 34 -40.49 39.65 2.64
CA THR A 34 -40.28 40.46 3.88
C THR A 34 -41.21 39.87 4.96
N LEU A 35 -40.66 39.46 6.11
CA LEU A 35 -41.37 39.15 7.38
C LEU A 35 -42.40 37.98 7.41
N SER A 36 -42.87 37.70 8.63
CA SER A 36 -43.71 36.58 9.11
C SER A 36 -45.08 37.13 9.63
N PRO A 37 -45.96 36.44 10.41
CA PRO A 37 -45.97 35.07 10.97
C PRO A 37 -47.35 34.33 10.98
N PHE A 38 -47.44 33.23 11.74
CA PHE A 38 -48.64 32.65 12.42
C PHE A 38 -49.88 32.16 11.61
N SER A 39 -50.15 30.84 11.68
CA SER A 39 -51.41 30.17 12.14
C SER A 39 -51.33 28.67 11.76
N SER A 40 -51.51 27.62 12.58
CA SER A 40 -52.26 27.33 13.82
C SER A 40 -53.60 26.58 13.61
N ALA A 41 -53.51 25.24 13.68
CA ALA A 41 -54.56 24.26 14.02
C ALA A 41 -53.82 22.98 14.48
N ALA A 42 -53.95 22.53 15.73
CA ALA A 42 -54.95 21.57 16.23
C ALA A 42 -54.87 20.20 15.52
N THR A 43 -54.75 19.06 16.21
CA THR A 43 -55.51 18.65 17.42
C THR A 43 -54.68 17.84 18.45
N ALA A 44 -55.21 17.72 19.68
CA ALA A 44 -54.71 17.00 20.86
C ALA A 44 -54.53 15.46 20.67
N GLY A 45 -53.87 14.72 21.59
CA GLY A 45 -53.17 15.11 22.84
C GLY A 45 -52.90 13.93 23.79
N GLU A 46 -52.35 14.25 24.99
CA GLU A 46 -52.23 13.46 26.25
C GLU A 46 -51.61 12.03 26.18
N GLN A 47 -50.49 11.68 26.86
CA GLN A 47 -50.12 11.69 28.31
C GLN A 47 -50.60 10.45 29.12
N GLU A 48 -49.68 9.88 29.93
CA GLU A 48 -49.95 8.79 30.90
C GLU A 48 -50.84 9.23 32.08
N PRO A 49 -51.46 8.29 32.82
CA PRO A 49 -51.06 8.16 34.23
C PRO A 49 -51.17 6.77 34.92
N LEU A 50 -50.15 6.48 35.77
CA LEU A 50 -50.21 6.01 37.18
C LEU A 50 -50.90 4.68 37.64
N LEU A 51 -50.08 3.88 38.34
CA LEU A 51 -50.28 3.19 39.65
C LEU A 51 -51.68 2.71 40.13
N GLY A 52 -51.78 1.43 40.52
CA GLY A 52 -52.79 0.91 41.46
C GLY A 52 -52.68 -0.61 41.73
N GLY A 53 -52.42 -1.04 42.97
CA GLY A 53 -52.12 -2.46 43.31
C GLY A 53 -53.22 -3.23 44.07
N GLY A 54 -53.02 -4.55 44.31
CA GLY A 54 -53.96 -5.32 45.15
C GLY A 54 -53.80 -6.85 45.34
N ARG A 55 -53.09 -7.25 46.40
CA ARG A 55 -53.58 -8.18 47.47
C ARG A 55 -53.69 -9.73 47.26
N ARG A 56 -52.99 -10.45 48.18
CA ARG A 56 -53.24 -11.79 48.82
C ARG A 56 -52.63 -13.13 48.26
N ARG A 57 -51.98 -13.84 49.21
CA ARG A 57 -51.64 -15.29 49.36
C ARG A 57 -52.89 -16.12 49.82
N PRO A 58 -52.88 -17.47 50.03
CA PRO A 58 -51.80 -18.47 50.28
C PRO A 58 -51.88 -19.72 49.35
N ALA A 59 -51.39 -20.96 49.59
CA ALA A 59 -50.73 -21.68 50.73
C ALA A 59 -49.84 -22.87 50.21
N GLU A 60 -49.35 -23.73 51.13
CA GLU A 60 -48.88 -25.14 50.93
C GLU A 60 -47.53 -25.28 50.16
N ASP A 61 -46.38 -25.74 50.70
CA ASP A 61 -45.98 -26.75 51.73
C ASP A 61 -46.06 -28.21 51.20
N ASP A 62 -45.11 -29.15 51.41
CA ASP A 62 -43.73 -29.18 51.97
C ASP A 62 -42.75 -29.74 50.87
N ASP A 63 -41.47 -30.13 50.99
CA ASP A 63 -40.44 -30.39 52.04
C ASP A 63 -39.11 -29.66 51.66
N LEU A 64 -38.03 -29.49 52.45
CA LEU A 64 -37.51 -30.09 53.70
C LEU A 64 -36.55 -31.31 53.55
N GLU A 65 -35.27 -31.04 53.23
CA GLU A 65 -34.15 -31.72 53.91
C GLU A 65 -32.91 -30.81 54.03
N SER A 66 -32.10 -31.03 55.07
CA SER A 66 -30.96 -30.17 55.41
C SER A 66 -29.72 -30.97 55.78
N GLN A 67 -28.54 -30.59 55.29
CA GLN A 67 -27.29 -31.02 55.91
C GLN A 67 -26.15 -30.02 55.70
N THR A 68 -25.57 -29.57 56.81
CA THR A 68 -24.44 -28.64 56.85
C THR A 68 -23.12 -29.41 56.80
N SER A 69 -22.18 -28.99 55.95
CA SER A 69 -20.76 -29.33 56.09
C SER A 69 -19.88 -28.23 55.50
N SER A 70 -18.75 -27.99 56.13
CA SER A 70 -17.87 -26.83 55.93
C SER A 70 -16.50 -27.21 55.36
N HIS A 71 -15.80 -26.23 54.78
CA HIS A 71 -14.53 -26.35 54.03
C HIS A 71 -14.72 -27.05 52.67
N THR A 72 -13.99 -26.67 51.60
CA THR A 72 -12.66 -26.04 51.55
C THR A 72 -12.58 -24.94 50.47
N LEU A 73 -11.71 -23.95 50.66
CA LEU A 73 -11.36 -22.95 49.64
C LEU A 73 -10.66 -23.63 48.45
N GLY A 74 -11.33 -23.68 47.30
CA GLY A 74 -10.79 -24.19 46.03
C GLY A 74 -10.69 -23.08 44.98
N SER A 75 -9.50 -22.50 44.82
CA SER A 75 -9.21 -21.50 43.79
C SER A 75 -9.34 -22.10 42.39
N THR A 76 -10.48 -21.85 41.72
CA THR A 76 -10.73 -22.33 40.36
C THR A 76 -10.36 -21.24 39.36
N ASP A 77 -9.05 -21.09 39.13
CA ASP A 77 -8.52 -20.32 38.00
C ASP A 77 -8.97 -20.99 36.70
N SER A 78 -10.15 -20.60 36.22
CA SER A 78 -10.62 -20.92 34.88
C SER A 78 -9.80 -20.12 33.88
N GLN A 79 -8.57 -20.58 33.63
CA GLN A 79 -7.72 -20.09 32.58
C GLN A 79 -8.48 -20.23 31.27
N ALA A 80 -9.05 -19.12 30.79
CA ALA A 80 -9.51 -18.97 29.43
C ALA A 80 -8.26 -18.98 28.55
N SER A 81 -7.74 -20.19 28.29
CA SER A 81 -6.57 -20.43 27.45
C SER A 81 -6.92 -20.00 26.03
N THR A 82 -6.71 -18.72 25.75
CA THR A 82 -6.74 -18.14 24.41
C THR A 82 -5.59 -18.78 23.63
N ALA A 83 -5.88 -19.95 23.08
CA ALA A 83 -5.01 -20.65 22.14
C ALA A 83 -4.87 -19.74 20.92
N SER A 84 -3.87 -18.86 20.97
CA SER A 84 -3.53 -17.94 19.90
C SER A 84 -3.04 -18.77 18.73
N SER A 85 -3.98 -19.22 17.89
CA SER A 85 -3.71 -19.96 16.67
C SER A 85 -2.87 -19.06 15.78
N SER A 86 -1.55 -19.25 15.84
CA SER A 86 -0.55 -18.46 15.12
C SER A 86 -0.55 -18.86 13.65
N SER A 87 -1.67 -18.54 13.00
CA SER A 87 -1.76 -18.41 11.56
C SER A 87 -0.69 -17.40 11.17
N ARG A 88 0.35 -17.87 10.48
CA ARG A 88 1.40 -17.04 9.90
C ARG A 88 0.81 -16.11 8.83
N ARG A 89 0.18 -15.02 9.29
CA ARG A 89 -0.31 -13.92 8.47
C ARG A 89 0.90 -13.20 7.91
N ILE A 90 1.33 -13.62 6.73
CA ILE A 90 2.39 -12.95 5.97
C ILE A 90 2.00 -11.48 5.85
N SER A 91 2.84 -10.59 6.37
CA SER A 91 2.56 -9.16 6.45
C SER A 91 2.25 -8.60 5.06
N ALA A 92 1.19 -7.82 4.92
CA ALA A 92 0.76 -7.28 3.62
C ALA A 92 1.86 -6.48 2.91
N ARG A 93 2.77 -5.84 3.66
CA ARG A 93 3.98 -5.21 3.12
C ARG A 93 4.92 -6.20 2.43
N ILE A 94 5.19 -7.38 3.00
CA ILE A 94 6.02 -8.43 2.36
C ILE A 94 5.39 -8.90 1.03
N ILE A 95 4.06 -9.02 0.99
CA ILE A 95 3.33 -9.37 -0.24
C ILE A 95 3.45 -8.24 -1.28
N SER A 96 3.34 -6.98 -0.86
CA SER A 96 3.55 -5.80 -1.72
C SER A 96 4.98 -5.75 -2.28
N ASP A 97 5.98 -5.88 -1.41
CA ASP A 97 7.41 -5.86 -1.73
C ASP A 97 7.77 -6.98 -2.74
N ALA A 98 7.25 -8.19 -2.52
CA ALA A 98 7.40 -9.31 -3.46
C ALA A 98 6.68 -9.05 -4.79
N THR A 99 5.50 -8.43 -4.76
CA THR A 99 4.72 -8.10 -5.96
C THR A 99 5.42 -7.03 -6.80
N ILE A 100 6.05 -6.03 -6.18
CA ILE A 100 6.85 -5.00 -6.87
C ILE A 100 8.05 -5.64 -7.55
N GLY A 101 8.92 -6.32 -6.79
CA GLY A 101 10.12 -6.94 -7.34
C GLY A 101 9.81 -7.92 -8.48
N LEU A 102 8.80 -8.79 -8.29
CA LEU A 102 8.42 -9.78 -9.29
C LEU A 102 7.66 -9.18 -10.49
N SER A 103 6.96 -8.04 -10.34
CA SER A 103 6.35 -7.36 -11.50
C SER A 103 7.40 -6.78 -12.44
N ASP A 104 8.44 -6.19 -11.88
CA ASP A 104 9.49 -5.57 -12.66
C ASP A 104 10.47 -6.62 -13.22
N GLY A 105 10.80 -7.65 -12.42
CA GLY A 105 11.61 -8.79 -12.87
C GLY A 105 10.98 -9.58 -14.02
N LEU A 106 9.65 -9.75 -14.03
CA LEU A 106 8.96 -10.34 -15.19
C LEU A 106 8.96 -9.44 -16.43
N THR A 107 9.18 -8.13 -16.28
CA THR A 107 8.95 -7.15 -17.35
C THR A 107 10.24 -6.66 -17.99
N VAL A 108 11.22 -6.25 -17.17
CA VAL A 108 12.46 -5.58 -17.64
C VAL A 108 13.45 -6.58 -18.26
N PRO A 109 13.85 -7.67 -17.58
CA PRO A 109 14.60 -8.78 -18.19
C PRO A 109 13.96 -9.38 -19.44
N PHE A 110 12.62 -9.48 -19.49
CA PHE A 110 11.92 -9.93 -20.70
C PHE A 110 12.03 -8.92 -21.85
N ALA A 111 11.80 -7.63 -21.58
CA ALA A 111 11.94 -6.60 -22.60
C ALA A 111 13.38 -6.51 -23.14
N LEU A 112 14.38 -6.60 -22.26
CA LEU A 112 15.79 -6.62 -22.66
C LEU A 112 16.13 -7.86 -23.50
N THR A 113 15.78 -9.07 -23.04
CA THR A 113 16.09 -10.31 -23.78
C THR A 113 15.38 -10.38 -25.13
N ALA A 114 14.13 -9.91 -25.21
CA ALA A 114 13.41 -9.75 -26.48
C ALA A 114 14.11 -8.73 -27.40
N GLY A 115 14.56 -7.59 -26.86
CA GLY A 115 15.32 -6.57 -27.58
C GLY A 115 16.64 -7.11 -28.14
N LEU A 116 17.46 -7.74 -27.30
CA LEU A 116 18.75 -8.34 -27.68
C LEU A 116 18.59 -9.50 -28.67
N SER A 117 17.44 -10.20 -28.67
CA SER A 117 17.15 -11.26 -29.65
C SER A 117 17.08 -10.71 -31.09
N ALA A 118 16.92 -9.40 -31.29
CA ALA A 118 16.98 -8.76 -32.61
C ALA A 118 18.43 -8.59 -33.16
N LEU A 119 19.43 -9.12 -32.47
CA LEU A 119 20.84 -9.18 -32.90
C LEU A 119 21.30 -10.60 -33.29
N ASP A 120 20.40 -11.58 -33.26
CA ASP A 120 20.59 -12.99 -33.65
C ASP A 120 21.75 -13.79 -32.97
N ASP A 121 22.48 -13.24 -31.97
CA ASP A 121 23.41 -14.01 -31.12
C ASP A 121 22.84 -14.29 -29.72
N THR A 122 22.47 -15.56 -29.49
CA THR A 122 21.99 -16.09 -28.20
C THR A 122 22.90 -15.77 -27.01
N ARG A 123 24.22 -15.66 -27.22
CA ARG A 123 25.18 -15.35 -26.14
C ARG A 123 25.04 -13.90 -25.67
N ILE A 124 24.74 -12.96 -26.57
CA ILE A 124 24.45 -11.57 -26.21
C ILE A 124 23.18 -11.53 -25.36
N VAL A 125 22.14 -12.27 -25.75
CA VAL A 125 20.88 -12.39 -24.98
C VAL A 125 21.13 -12.96 -23.57
N ILE A 126 21.86 -14.08 -23.46
CA ILE A 126 22.12 -14.75 -22.18
C ILE A 126 23.01 -13.90 -21.27
N TYR A 127 24.18 -13.44 -21.75
CA TYR A 127 25.12 -12.69 -20.91
C TYR A 127 24.61 -11.29 -20.59
N GLY A 128 23.98 -10.59 -21.55
CA GLY A 128 23.37 -9.28 -21.33
C GLY A 128 22.20 -9.34 -20.35
N GLY A 129 21.29 -10.29 -20.55
CA GLY A 129 20.14 -10.48 -19.65
C GLY A 129 20.54 -10.97 -18.25
N LEU A 130 21.55 -11.84 -18.12
CA LEU A 130 22.02 -12.27 -16.79
C LEU A 130 22.76 -11.14 -16.05
N ALA A 131 23.53 -10.31 -16.76
CA ALA A 131 24.19 -9.14 -16.17
C ALA A 131 23.17 -8.10 -15.69
N GLU A 132 22.13 -7.82 -16.49
CA GLU A 132 21.03 -6.95 -16.07
C GLU A 132 20.23 -7.56 -14.91
N LEU A 133 19.89 -8.85 -14.95
CA LEU A 133 19.16 -9.52 -13.87
C LEU A 133 19.85 -9.37 -12.50
N ILE A 134 21.17 -9.56 -12.46
CA ILE A 134 21.97 -9.41 -11.24
C ILE A 134 22.05 -7.94 -10.82
N ALA A 135 22.33 -7.02 -11.76
CA ALA A 135 22.42 -5.59 -11.48
C ALA A 135 21.08 -5.00 -10.99
N GLY A 136 19.97 -5.37 -11.63
CA GLY A 136 18.61 -4.96 -11.30
C GLY A 136 18.15 -5.49 -9.95
N ALA A 137 18.39 -6.79 -9.66
CA ALA A 137 18.06 -7.37 -8.36
C ALA A 137 18.82 -6.69 -7.20
N ILE A 138 20.12 -6.39 -7.39
CA ILE A 138 20.91 -5.64 -6.41
C ILE A 138 20.41 -4.19 -6.28
N SER A 139 20.15 -3.51 -7.40
CA SER A 139 19.69 -2.12 -7.44
C SER A 139 18.34 -1.95 -6.73
N MET A 140 17.34 -2.76 -7.07
CA MET A 140 16.02 -2.72 -6.45
C MET A 140 16.05 -3.18 -4.98
N GLY A 141 16.88 -4.17 -4.64
CA GLY A 141 17.08 -4.60 -3.25
C GLY A 141 17.66 -3.50 -2.38
N LEU A 142 18.68 -2.78 -2.87
CA LEU A 142 19.23 -1.61 -2.20
C LEU A 142 18.21 -0.45 -2.14
N GLY A 143 17.41 -0.25 -3.19
CA GLY A 143 16.33 0.74 -3.21
C GLY A 143 15.27 0.48 -2.13
N GLY A 144 14.79 -0.76 -2.01
CA GLY A 144 13.87 -1.19 -0.96
C GLY A 144 14.46 -1.05 0.45
N TYR A 145 15.70 -1.48 0.63
CA TYR A 145 16.42 -1.34 1.90
C TYR A 145 16.60 0.14 2.31
N LEU A 146 17.02 1.03 1.40
CA LEU A 146 17.16 2.46 1.67
C LEU A 146 15.80 3.14 1.91
N GLY A 147 14.76 2.79 1.15
CA GLY A 147 13.42 3.32 1.35
C GLY A 147 12.86 2.98 2.73
N ALA A 148 12.87 1.70 3.10
CA ALA A 148 12.41 1.25 4.41
C ALA A 148 13.29 1.76 5.57
N LYS A 149 14.61 1.92 5.36
CA LYS A 149 15.51 2.58 6.34
C LYS A 149 15.20 4.07 6.49
N SER A 150 14.85 4.76 5.40
CA SER A 150 14.45 6.17 5.43
C SER A 150 13.11 6.37 6.15
N GLU A 151 12.19 5.40 6.05
CA GLU A 151 10.93 5.43 6.79
C GLU A 151 11.17 5.27 8.31
N ILE A 152 12.08 4.37 8.72
CA ILE A 152 12.51 4.23 10.13
C ILE A 152 13.14 5.53 10.64
N ALA A 153 14.04 6.14 9.86
CA ALA A 153 14.67 7.41 10.23
C ALA A 153 13.67 8.58 10.30
N SER A 154 12.67 8.61 9.41
CA SER A 154 11.58 9.61 9.44
C SER A 154 10.76 9.47 10.73
N TYR A 155 10.30 8.25 11.03
CA TYR A 155 9.52 7.95 12.24
C TYR A 155 10.26 8.37 13.53
N GLN A 156 11.57 8.07 13.62
CA GLN A 156 12.39 8.43 14.77
C GLN A 156 12.52 9.96 14.95
N GLU A 157 12.59 10.71 13.86
CA GLU A 157 12.65 12.17 13.89
C GLU A 157 11.28 12.81 14.17
N THR A 158 10.19 12.29 13.60
CA THR A 158 8.82 12.71 13.96
C THR A 158 8.55 12.46 15.44
N LEU A 159 8.98 11.31 15.97
CA LEU A 159 8.82 10.95 17.39
C LEU A 159 9.69 11.82 18.31
N SER A 160 10.93 12.16 17.91
CA SER A 160 11.79 13.06 18.69
C SER A 160 11.19 14.47 18.77
N GLN A 161 10.69 15.00 17.65
CA GLN A 161 10.04 16.31 17.56
C GLN A 161 8.72 16.32 18.35
N THR A 162 7.89 15.28 18.24
CA THR A 162 6.63 15.13 18.99
C THR A 162 6.90 15.08 20.50
N THR A 163 7.91 14.31 20.93
CA THR A 163 8.32 14.23 22.34
C THR A 163 8.84 15.58 22.85
N HIS A 164 9.62 16.30 22.03
CA HIS A 164 10.09 17.64 22.40
C HIS A 164 8.94 18.65 22.51
N MET A 165 7.98 18.62 21.59
CA MET A 165 6.76 19.44 21.63
C MET A 165 5.97 19.21 22.92
N ILE A 166 5.67 17.94 23.26
CA ILE A 166 4.94 17.57 24.49
C ILE A 166 5.58 18.14 25.77
N ASN A 167 6.92 18.20 25.82
CA ASN A 167 7.65 18.70 26.99
C ASN A 167 7.85 20.23 27.01
N THR A 168 7.60 20.93 25.89
CA THR A 168 7.98 22.35 25.73
C THR A 168 6.78 23.25 25.44
N ASP A 169 5.75 22.74 24.75
CA ASP A 169 4.56 23.47 24.33
C ASP A 169 3.28 22.63 24.58
N PRO A 170 2.65 22.77 25.75
CA PRO A 170 1.41 22.08 26.06
C PRO A 170 0.20 22.63 25.29
N GLU A 171 0.25 23.85 24.76
CA GLU A 171 -0.85 24.45 23.99
C GLU A 171 -0.89 23.85 22.58
N ALA A 172 0.25 23.82 21.88
CA ALA A 172 0.38 23.13 20.59
C ALA A 172 0.08 21.62 20.70
N THR A 173 0.48 20.99 21.80
CA THR A 173 0.18 19.58 22.08
C THR A 173 -1.33 19.34 22.22
N LEU A 174 -2.06 20.21 22.94
CA LEU A 174 -3.50 20.09 23.11
C LEU A 174 -4.25 20.40 21.80
N GLU A 175 -3.77 21.35 20.99
CA GLU A 175 -4.34 21.62 19.66
C GLU A 175 -4.08 20.47 18.67
N ALA A 176 -2.94 19.77 18.75
CA ALA A 176 -2.69 18.55 17.98
C ALA A 176 -3.68 17.42 18.35
N VAL A 177 -4.04 17.27 19.64
CA VAL A 177 -5.11 16.35 20.06
C VAL A 177 -6.48 16.79 19.53
N ARG A 178 -6.81 18.09 19.58
CA ARG A 178 -8.04 18.63 18.95
C ARG A 178 -8.12 18.35 17.45
N ALA A 179 -7.01 18.50 16.72
CA ALA A 179 -6.93 18.22 15.29
C ALA A 179 -7.26 16.76 14.92
N VAL A 180 -6.95 15.80 15.81
CA VAL A 180 -7.36 14.39 15.64
C VAL A 180 -8.87 14.21 15.75
N PHE A 181 -9.53 14.91 16.67
CA PHE A 181 -10.97 14.75 16.93
C PHE A 181 -11.88 15.67 16.10
N ALA A 182 -11.33 16.73 15.48
CA ALA A 182 -12.09 17.66 14.65
C ALA A 182 -12.96 17.01 13.53
N PRO A 183 -12.53 15.93 12.84
CA PRO A 183 -13.37 15.25 11.83
C PRO A 183 -14.57 14.49 12.40
N TYR A 184 -14.66 14.33 13.71
CA TYR A 184 -15.69 13.54 14.41
C TYR A 184 -16.72 14.42 15.16
N ASP A 185 -16.63 15.74 15.03
CA ASP A 185 -17.51 16.76 15.66
C ASP A 185 -17.65 16.59 17.20
N VAL A 186 -16.58 16.14 17.86
CA VAL A 186 -16.56 15.93 19.32
C VAL A 186 -16.57 17.30 20.03
N PRO A 187 -17.46 17.53 21.02
CA PRO A 187 -17.49 18.78 21.75
C PRO A 187 -16.14 19.15 22.38
N LYS A 188 -15.66 20.38 22.12
CA LYS A 188 -14.40 20.91 22.64
C LYS A 188 -14.13 20.61 24.13
N PRO A 189 -15.05 20.84 25.09
CA PRO A 189 -14.78 20.54 26.50
C PRO A 189 -14.54 19.05 26.78
N THR A 190 -15.09 18.13 25.97
CA THR A 190 -14.83 16.69 26.06
C THR A 190 -13.43 16.35 25.55
N VAL A 191 -12.99 16.97 24.44
CA VAL A 191 -11.63 16.79 23.90
C VAL A 191 -10.58 17.38 24.82
N ASP A 192 -10.83 18.57 25.37
CA ASP A 192 -9.90 19.25 26.28
C ASP A 192 -9.73 18.47 27.60
N ALA A 193 -10.82 17.90 28.14
CA ALA A 193 -10.76 17.03 29.31
C ALA A 193 -10.02 15.71 29.02
N LEU A 194 -10.21 15.12 27.82
CA LEU A 194 -9.49 13.92 27.39
C LEU A 194 -8.00 14.19 27.20
N ALA A 195 -7.64 15.30 26.55
CA ALA A 195 -6.25 15.73 26.36
C ALA A 195 -5.55 15.97 27.71
N ALA A 196 -6.20 16.67 28.64
CA ALA A 196 -5.68 16.86 29.99
C ALA A 196 -5.47 15.52 30.72
N HIS A 197 -6.44 14.60 30.63
CA HIS A 197 -6.33 13.29 31.29
C HIS A 197 -5.17 12.45 30.73
N ILE A 198 -5.02 12.37 29.41
CA ILE A 198 -3.91 11.66 28.75
C ILE A 198 -2.56 12.29 29.12
N SER A 199 -2.46 13.62 29.17
CA SER A 199 -1.25 14.33 29.61
C SER A 199 -0.90 14.10 31.09
N THR A 200 -1.86 13.70 31.92
CA THR A 200 -1.62 13.30 33.34
C THR A 200 -1.37 11.80 33.52
N ALA A 201 -1.35 11.00 32.46
CA ALA A 201 -1.11 9.56 32.57
C ALA A 201 0.34 9.27 33.04
N PRO A 202 0.54 8.28 33.92
CA PRO A 202 1.88 7.94 34.44
C PRO A 202 2.78 7.25 33.41
N ASP A 203 2.23 6.75 32.30
CA ASP A 203 2.98 6.23 31.17
C ASP A 203 3.20 7.33 30.12
N SER A 204 4.42 7.88 30.13
CA SER A 204 4.82 9.00 29.27
C SER A 204 4.90 8.67 27.79
N LYS A 205 4.68 7.41 27.38
CA LYS A 205 4.62 7.01 25.97
C LYS A 205 3.24 7.13 25.34
N LEU A 206 2.17 7.07 26.14
CA LEU A 206 0.80 7.04 25.61
C LEU A 206 0.44 8.28 24.77
N LEU A 207 0.90 9.46 25.17
CA LEU A 207 0.65 10.71 24.43
C LEU A 207 1.51 10.82 23.15
N PRO A 208 2.84 10.58 23.16
CA PRO A 208 3.63 10.41 21.95
C PRO A 208 3.04 9.38 20.98
N ASP A 209 2.72 8.17 21.44
CA ASP A 209 2.23 7.08 20.60
C ASP A 209 0.84 7.39 20.01
N PHE A 210 -0.04 8.05 20.77
CA PHE A 210 -1.32 8.56 20.28
C PHE A 210 -1.12 9.60 19.16
N LEU A 211 -0.24 10.58 19.34
CA LEU A 211 0.01 11.59 18.32
C LEU A 211 0.70 10.98 17.09
N MET A 212 1.68 10.09 17.25
CA MET A 212 2.31 9.37 16.14
C MET A 212 1.28 8.58 15.32
N HIS A 213 0.39 7.83 15.99
CA HIS A 213 -0.60 6.99 15.33
C HIS A 213 -1.76 7.76 14.69
N PHE A 214 -2.33 8.76 15.39
CA PHE A 214 -3.57 9.42 14.96
C PHE A 214 -3.36 10.79 14.31
N HIS A 215 -2.41 11.60 14.81
CA HIS A 215 -2.11 12.93 14.26
C HIS A 215 -1.16 12.82 13.06
N HIS A 216 0.00 12.16 13.23
CA HIS A 216 1.00 12.00 12.18
C HIS A 216 0.70 10.84 11.21
N ARG A 217 -0.03 9.82 11.68
CA ARG A 217 -0.39 8.60 10.93
C ARG A 217 0.83 7.79 10.49
N GLU A 218 1.91 7.86 11.26
CA GLU A 218 3.13 7.07 11.06
C GLU A 218 3.11 5.89 12.07
N PRO A 219 2.75 4.66 11.64
CA PRO A 219 2.77 3.50 12.54
C PRO A 219 4.21 3.00 12.74
N GLU A 220 4.51 2.49 13.95
CA GLU A 220 5.86 2.06 14.31
C GLU A 220 6.45 1.06 13.29
N PRO A 221 7.67 1.33 12.76
CA PRO A 221 8.31 0.47 11.78
C PRO A 221 9.20 -0.59 12.45
N GLU A 222 8.81 -1.86 12.30
CA GLU A 222 9.57 -3.06 12.67
C GLU A 222 11.08 -2.94 12.38
N SER A 223 11.93 -3.18 13.39
CA SER A 223 13.38 -2.92 13.33
C SER A 223 14.12 -3.75 12.26
N SER A 224 13.63 -4.97 11.98
CA SER A 224 14.18 -5.85 10.94
C SER A 224 13.69 -5.54 9.52
N ARG A 225 12.67 -4.66 9.38
CA ARG A 225 11.93 -4.42 8.14
C ARG A 225 12.79 -4.07 6.95
N ALA A 226 13.81 -3.22 7.14
CA ALA A 226 14.59 -2.72 6.01
C ALA A 226 15.29 -3.85 5.24
N LEU A 227 15.90 -4.80 5.96
CA LEU A 227 16.56 -5.96 5.36
C LEU A 227 15.56 -6.91 4.72
N VAL A 228 14.43 -7.18 5.39
CA VAL A 228 13.36 -8.05 4.85
C VAL A 228 12.78 -7.47 3.56
N SER A 229 12.50 -6.16 3.53
CA SER A 229 11.93 -5.47 2.37
C SER A 229 12.86 -5.52 1.16
N GLY A 230 14.12 -5.09 1.34
CA GLY A 230 15.13 -5.12 0.28
C GLY A 230 15.41 -6.54 -0.24
N LEU A 231 15.54 -7.53 0.65
CA LEU A 231 15.73 -8.93 0.25
C LEU A 231 14.51 -9.49 -0.50
N THR A 232 13.29 -9.16 -0.06
CA THR A 232 12.06 -9.63 -0.71
C THR A 232 11.90 -9.05 -2.11
N ILE A 233 12.20 -7.77 -2.31
CA ILE A 233 12.20 -7.12 -3.61
C ILE A 233 13.28 -7.73 -4.53
N ALA A 234 14.51 -7.89 -4.03
CA ALA A 234 15.61 -8.47 -4.80
C ALA A 234 15.33 -9.90 -5.25
N LEU A 235 14.81 -10.75 -4.36
CA LEU A 235 14.43 -12.13 -4.69
C LEU A 235 13.23 -12.18 -5.64
N GLY A 236 12.24 -11.29 -5.49
CA GLY A 236 11.14 -11.14 -6.43
C GLY A 236 11.63 -10.82 -7.84
N TYR A 237 12.54 -9.84 -7.96
CA TYR A 237 13.15 -9.45 -9.24
C TYR A 237 13.96 -10.59 -9.86
N PHE A 238 14.85 -11.20 -9.08
CA PHE A 238 15.71 -12.28 -9.54
C PHE A 238 14.91 -13.49 -10.04
N LEU A 239 13.89 -13.92 -9.28
CA LEU A 239 13.04 -15.04 -9.66
C LEU A 239 12.14 -14.72 -10.85
N GLY A 240 11.59 -13.50 -10.93
CA GLY A 240 10.80 -13.06 -12.09
C GLY A 240 11.62 -12.99 -13.37
N GLY A 241 12.84 -12.45 -13.30
CA GLY A 241 13.72 -12.27 -14.45
C GLY A 241 14.50 -13.51 -14.89
N LEU A 242 14.50 -14.58 -14.07
CA LEU A 242 15.02 -15.87 -14.51
C LEU A 242 14.08 -16.56 -15.52
N LEU A 243 12.77 -16.35 -15.43
CA LEU A 243 11.78 -16.95 -16.35
C LEU A 243 12.01 -16.63 -17.85
N PRO A 244 12.23 -15.37 -18.29
CA PRO A 244 12.48 -15.07 -19.70
C PRO A 244 13.81 -15.64 -20.22
N LEU A 245 14.79 -15.87 -19.33
CA LEU A 245 16.11 -16.40 -19.67
C LEU A 245 16.15 -17.92 -19.80
N LEU A 246 15.34 -18.67 -19.02
CA LEU A 246 15.33 -20.13 -19.01
C LEU A 246 15.21 -20.77 -20.42
N PRO A 247 14.32 -20.30 -21.33
CA PRO A 247 14.22 -20.84 -22.68
C PRO A 247 15.51 -20.69 -23.50
N TYR A 248 16.24 -19.58 -23.39
CA TYR A 248 17.49 -19.37 -24.13
C TYR A 248 18.62 -20.25 -23.61
N VAL A 249 18.66 -20.54 -22.31
CA VAL A 249 19.65 -21.45 -21.72
C VAL A 249 19.34 -22.91 -22.08
N ILE A 250 18.06 -23.32 -22.02
CA ILE A 250 17.64 -24.70 -22.32
C ILE A 250 17.72 -25.01 -23.82
N VAL A 251 17.30 -24.08 -24.69
CA VAL A 251 17.31 -24.26 -26.15
C VAL A 251 18.63 -23.74 -26.75
N SER A 252 19.75 -24.20 -26.20
CA SER A 252 21.12 -23.85 -26.66
C SER A 252 21.54 -24.57 -27.96
N GLY A 253 20.60 -24.80 -28.90
CA GLY A 253 20.84 -25.47 -30.18
C GLY A 253 21.07 -24.47 -31.33
N PRO A 254 22.10 -24.65 -32.19
CA PRO A 254 22.46 -23.66 -33.21
C PRO A 254 21.43 -23.50 -34.35
N GLU A 255 20.53 -24.46 -34.54
CA GLU A 255 19.53 -24.46 -35.63
C GLU A 255 18.23 -23.69 -35.28
N ASP A 256 18.01 -23.33 -34.01
CA ASP A 256 16.65 -23.20 -33.47
C ASP A 256 16.32 -21.88 -32.73
N LEU A 257 17.08 -20.80 -32.97
CA LEU A 257 16.86 -19.49 -32.32
C LEU A 257 15.42 -18.97 -32.48
N HIS A 258 14.81 -19.15 -33.65
CA HIS A 258 13.40 -18.79 -33.89
C HIS A 258 12.43 -19.58 -33.00
N ARG A 259 12.73 -20.86 -32.71
CA ARG A 259 11.94 -21.66 -31.75
C ARG A 259 12.18 -21.16 -30.33
N ALA A 260 13.44 -20.94 -29.92
CA ALA A 260 13.78 -20.42 -28.60
C ALA A 260 13.07 -19.09 -28.28
N TRP A 261 13.08 -18.14 -29.22
CA TRP A 261 12.34 -16.88 -29.11
C TRP A 261 10.83 -17.11 -28.98
N SER A 262 10.23 -17.94 -29.84
CA SER A 262 8.78 -18.22 -29.78
C SER A 262 8.35 -18.87 -28.45
N ILE A 263 9.19 -19.74 -27.89
CA ILE A 263 8.99 -20.38 -26.59
C ILE A 263 9.11 -19.34 -25.46
N SER A 264 10.10 -18.43 -25.53
CA SER A 264 10.24 -17.36 -24.53
C SER A 264 9.05 -16.40 -24.53
N VAL A 265 8.57 -15.97 -25.70
CA VAL A 265 7.36 -15.15 -25.82
C VAL A 265 6.12 -15.88 -25.27
N ALA A 266 5.96 -17.17 -25.55
CA ALA A 266 4.85 -17.96 -25.04
C ALA A 266 4.90 -18.15 -23.50
N VAL A 267 6.06 -18.52 -22.96
CA VAL A 267 6.31 -18.65 -21.52
C VAL A 267 6.04 -17.32 -20.80
N MET A 268 6.52 -16.21 -21.36
CA MET A 268 6.34 -14.89 -20.75
C MET A 268 4.92 -14.35 -20.87
N ALA A 269 4.19 -14.63 -21.96
CA ALA A 269 2.77 -14.33 -22.04
C ALA A 269 1.98 -15.08 -20.95
N VAL A 270 2.27 -16.37 -20.73
CA VAL A 270 1.66 -17.17 -19.65
C VAL A 270 2.07 -16.67 -18.26
N ALA A 271 3.34 -16.29 -18.06
CA ALA A 271 3.84 -15.80 -16.78
C ALA A 271 3.23 -14.43 -16.40
N LEU A 272 3.25 -13.46 -17.32
CA LEU A 272 2.66 -12.13 -17.14
C LEU A 272 1.14 -12.23 -16.91
N PHE A 273 0.44 -13.09 -17.65
CA PHE A 273 -0.99 -13.34 -17.46
C PHE A 273 -1.28 -13.95 -16.08
N SER A 274 -0.56 -15.01 -15.70
CA SER A 274 -0.76 -15.72 -14.43
C SER A 274 -0.46 -14.83 -13.22
N PHE A 275 0.63 -14.06 -13.29
CA PHE A 275 0.98 -13.09 -12.26
C PHE A 275 0.00 -11.90 -12.21
N GLY A 276 -0.40 -11.36 -13.36
CA GLY A 276 -1.39 -10.29 -13.45
C GLY A 276 -2.77 -10.70 -12.92
N TYR A 277 -3.16 -11.96 -13.12
CA TYR A 277 -4.34 -12.55 -12.48
C TYR A 277 -4.15 -12.67 -10.97
N ALA A 278 -3.07 -13.32 -10.53
CA ALA A 278 -2.80 -13.60 -9.12
C ALA A 278 -2.72 -12.32 -8.27
N LYS A 279 -1.95 -11.32 -8.69
CA LYS A 279 -1.81 -10.05 -7.95
C LYS A 279 -3.16 -9.35 -7.74
N THR A 280 -4.02 -9.37 -8.77
CA THR A 280 -5.34 -8.74 -8.69
C THR A 280 -6.34 -9.57 -7.87
N CYS A 281 -6.25 -10.90 -7.89
CA CYS A 281 -7.05 -11.77 -7.00
C CYS A 281 -6.60 -11.67 -5.52
N PHE A 282 -5.31 -11.47 -5.24
CA PHE A 282 -4.84 -11.17 -3.88
C PHE A 282 -5.44 -9.86 -3.32
N VAL A 283 -5.53 -8.81 -4.13
CA VAL A 283 -6.11 -7.51 -3.71
C VAL A 283 -7.64 -7.51 -3.70
N THR A 284 -8.30 -8.21 -4.63
CA THR A 284 -9.77 -8.14 -4.80
C THR A 284 -10.54 -9.34 -4.25
N GLY A 285 -9.84 -10.33 -3.69
CA GLY A 285 -10.41 -11.59 -3.21
C GLY A 285 -10.55 -12.64 -4.32
N TRP A 286 -10.54 -13.90 -3.90
CA TRP A 286 -10.53 -15.07 -4.80
C TRP A 286 -11.94 -15.54 -5.20
N ALA A 287 -12.98 -15.14 -4.47
CA ALA A 287 -14.35 -15.63 -4.63
C ALA A 287 -15.26 -14.64 -5.38
N GLY A 288 -15.99 -15.14 -6.37
CA GLY A 288 -17.07 -14.43 -7.05
C GLY A 288 -16.73 -13.89 -8.45
N GLN A 289 -17.73 -13.91 -9.34
CA GLN A 289 -17.61 -13.56 -10.76
C GLN A 289 -17.02 -12.15 -11.00
N ARG A 290 -17.34 -11.19 -10.12
CA ARG A 290 -16.79 -9.81 -10.19
C ARG A 290 -15.29 -9.76 -9.93
N CYS A 291 -14.75 -10.64 -9.10
CA CYS A 291 -13.32 -10.70 -8.79
C CYS A 291 -12.54 -11.45 -9.88
N VAL A 292 -13.08 -12.57 -10.39
CA VAL A 292 -12.53 -13.27 -11.57
C VAL A 292 -12.41 -12.32 -12.77
N ARG A 293 -13.44 -11.49 -13.03
CA ARG A 293 -13.40 -10.49 -14.10
C ARG A 293 -12.32 -9.42 -13.88
N LYS A 294 -12.10 -8.98 -12.63
CA LYS A 294 -10.99 -8.06 -12.30
C LYS A 294 -9.63 -8.73 -12.50
N GLY A 295 -9.47 -9.97 -12.04
CA GLY A 295 -8.27 -10.79 -12.25
C GLY A 295 -7.91 -10.90 -13.73
N LEU A 296 -8.88 -11.22 -14.59
CA LEU A 296 -8.69 -11.30 -16.03
C LEU A 296 -8.25 -9.95 -16.65
N VAL A 297 -8.81 -8.82 -16.20
CA VAL A 297 -8.37 -7.48 -16.65
C VAL A 297 -6.93 -7.20 -16.20
N GLY A 298 -6.56 -7.53 -14.95
CA GLY A 298 -5.20 -7.38 -14.44
C GLY A 298 -4.18 -8.26 -15.17
N ALA A 299 -4.59 -9.48 -15.57
CA ALA A 299 -3.81 -10.40 -16.40
C ALA A 299 -3.54 -9.82 -17.79
N VAL A 300 -4.59 -9.38 -18.50
CA VAL A 300 -4.47 -8.77 -19.83
C VAL A 300 -3.65 -7.47 -19.77
N GLN A 301 -3.86 -6.62 -18.75
CA GLN A 301 -3.07 -5.41 -18.56
C GLN A 301 -1.57 -5.71 -18.39
N MET A 302 -1.21 -6.75 -17.62
CA MET A 302 0.19 -7.13 -17.43
C MET A 302 0.84 -7.64 -18.73
N VAL A 303 0.11 -8.44 -19.52
CA VAL A 303 0.57 -8.90 -20.85
C VAL A 303 0.73 -7.74 -21.84
N VAL A 304 -0.21 -6.79 -21.86
CA VAL A 304 -0.13 -5.60 -22.73
C VAL A 304 1.05 -4.71 -22.36
N VAL A 305 1.30 -4.46 -21.06
CA VAL A 305 2.45 -3.66 -20.60
C VAL A 305 3.78 -4.35 -20.92
N GLY A 306 3.91 -5.65 -20.62
CA GLY A 306 5.13 -6.41 -20.94
C GLY A 306 5.38 -6.54 -22.45
N GLY A 307 4.33 -6.75 -23.24
CA GLY A 307 4.40 -6.76 -24.71
C GLY A 307 4.80 -5.39 -25.28
N ALA A 308 4.28 -4.29 -24.73
CA ALA A 308 4.67 -2.94 -25.14
C ALA A 308 6.13 -2.62 -24.78
N ALA A 309 6.60 -3.03 -23.59
CA ALA A 309 8.00 -2.88 -23.18
C ALA A 309 8.94 -3.67 -24.10
N ALA A 310 8.63 -4.94 -24.40
CA ALA A 310 9.40 -5.76 -25.32
C ALA A 310 9.38 -5.21 -26.76
N ALA A 311 8.24 -4.70 -27.23
CA ALA A 311 8.14 -4.04 -28.54
C ALA A 311 9.00 -2.77 -28.63
N ALA A 312 9.00 -1.94 -27.58
CA ALA A 312 9.84 -0.74 -27.51
C ALA A 312 11.34 -1.10 -27.49
N ALA A 313 11.75 -2.11 -26.74
CA ALA A 313 13.13 -2.58 -26.71
C ALA A 313 13.58 -3.17 -28.06
N MET A 314 12.75 -4.00 -28.70
CA MET A 314 13.02 -4.53 -30.06
C MET A 314 13.09 -3.41 -31.10
N MET A 315 12.21 -2.40 -31.02
CA MET A 315 12.23 -1.24 -31.92
C MET A 315 13.51 -0.42 -31.73
N LEU A 316 13.94 -0.19 -30.49
CA LEU A 316 15.18 0.53 -30.18
C LEU A 316 16.41 -0.20 -30.76
N VAL A 317 16.55 -1.50 -30.49
CA VAL A 317 17.69 -2.29 -31.01
C VAL A 317 17.70 -2.32 -32.54
N LYS A 318 16.55 -2.53 -33.19
CA LYS A 318 16.44 -2.53 -34.66
C LYS A 318 16.71 -1.16 -35.30
N LEU A 319 16.45 -0.06 -34.60
CA LEU A 319 16.76 1.29 -35.08
C LEU A 319 18.27 1.59 -35.02
N PHE A 320 18.96 1.13 -33.98
CA PHE A 320 20.39 1.41 -33.77
C PHE A 320 21.34 0.45 -34.48
N ASN A 321 20.94 -0.81 -34.73
CA ASN A 321 21.77 -1.80 -35.43
C ASN A 321 22.34 -1.30 -36.78
N PRO A 322 21.56 -0.75 -37.73
CA PRO A 322 22.11 -0.24 -39.00
C PRO A 322 23.02 0.99 -38.84
N MET A 323 22.93 1.73 -37.73
CA MET A 323 23.84 2.85 -37.45
C MET A 323 25.20 2.38 -36.92
N ALA A 324 25.26 1.23 -36.24
CA ALA A 324 26.53 0.61 -35.85
C ALA A 324 27.33 0.12 -37.07
N GLU A 325 26.65 -0.60 -37.98
CA GLU A 325 27.23 -1.06 -39.26
C GLU A 325 27.77 0.12 -40.10
N ALA A 326 26.97 1.20 -40.23
CA ALA A 326 27.37 2.39 -40.99
C ALA A 326 28.59 3.13 -40.37
N GLY A 327 28.84 2.97 -39.08
CA GLY A 327 29.99 3.57 -38.38
C GLY A 327 31.31 2.81 -38.54
N GLY A 328 31.28 1.52 -38.90
CA GLY A 328 32.48 0.67 -39.02
C GLY A 328 33.17 0.71 -40.38
N GLY A 329 32.52 1.25 -41.41
CA GLY A 329 32.89 1.10 -42.83
C GLY A 329 34.03 1.99 -43.35
N GLY A 330 35.21 1.99 -42.71
CA GLY A 330 36.41 2.66 -43.22
C GLY A 330 37.31 1.71 -44.05
N PRO A 331 37.38 1.81 -45.40
CA PRO A 331 38.11 0.84 -46.21
C PRO A 331 39.63 1.05 -46.16
N LEU A 332 40.33 0.19 -45.41
CA LEU A 332 41.80 0.08 -45.42
C LEU A 332 42.28 -0.97 -46.44
N THR A 333 41.92 -0.78 -47.72
CA THR A 333 42.42 -1.58 -48.84
C THR A 333 42.73 -0.69 -50.06
N GLY A 334 43.98 -0.74 -50.56
CA GLY A 334 44.36 -0.10 -51.83
C GLY A 334 45.42 1.01 -51.74
N ALA A 335 46.62 0.70 -51.25
CA ALA A 335 47.81 1.55 -51.39
C ALA A 335 49.08 0.71 -51.61
N ALA A 336 49.14 0.01 -52.75
CA ALA A 336 50.33 -0.66 -53.24
C ALA A 336 50.67 -0.11 -54.64
N ALA A 337 51.73 0.70 -54.69
CA ALA A 337 52.35 1.27 -55.89
C ALA A 337 53.81 1.60 -55.55
#